data_AF-A0A286C0B8-F1
#
_entry.id   AF-A0A286C0B8-F1
#
_cell.length_a   1.000
_cell.length_b   1.000
_cell.length_c   1.000
_cell.angle_alpha   90.00
_cell.angle_beta   90.00
_cell.angle_gamma   90.00
#
_symmetry.space_group_name_H-M   'P 1'
#
loop_
_entity.id
_entity.type
_entity.pdbx_description
1 polymer ?
#
loop_
_entity_poly.entity_id
_entity_poly.type
_entity_poly.pdbx_seq_one_letter_code
_entity_poly.pdbx_strand_id
1 'polypeptide(L)'
;MNSGNAARITAQIALVIACWMWFPVQAAQAAVREYWIAAEKTLWNYAPSGKNLIKPDHGLGVWGTTLTYPKYRYIGYTDGSYTKPTPHPQWMGILGPQIRAVVGDTIKVHFLNKTDRPLSMHPHGMFYDKNSEGADGSGAGAGVPPGKSFTYTWVADEAAGPGPTDPSSIVWLYHSHVREEEEANLGLVGTIVITRQDMARSASDPAPRDVDQELTTLFMIFNEEGGEESGMKHTINGRIFGNLQGYETTLGKRVRWHVVALGNETDNHTVHWHAQTVLDHGRRTDVVEVLPASMTSVDMVPRSAGNWLLHCHVDDHMMAGMSTRWRVLP
;
A
#
# COMPACT_ATOMS: atom_id res chain seq x y z
N MET A 1 77.87 -44.46 22.52
CA MET A 1 77.71 -43.00 22.71
C MET A 1 77.14 -42.44 21.44
N ASN A 2 75.98 -41.77 21.56
CA ASN A 2 75.38 -40.74 20.71
C ASN A 2 75.27 -40.95 19.20
N SER A 3 74.20 -40.61 18.50
CA SER A 3 72.79 -40.21 18.74
C SER A 3 72.42 -39.47 17.46
N GLY A 4 71.23 -39.67 16.88
CA GLY A 4 70.72 -38.67 15.95
C GLY A 4 69.83 -39.20 14.84
N ASN A 5 68.55 -39.29 15.14
CA ASN A 5 67.44 -39.45 14.20
C ASN A 5 67.46 -38.38 13.09
N ALA A 6 67.15 -38.78 11.85
CA ALA A 6 66.53 -37.90 10.87
C ALA A 6 65.26 -38.59 10.35
N ALA A 7 64.13 -38.04 10.77
CA ALA A 7 62.79 -38.60 10.61
C ALA A 7 62.30 -38.52 9.15
N ARG A 8 61.61 -39.59 8.73
CA ARG A 8 60.79 -39.61 7.51
C ARG A 8 59.55 -38.74 7.75
N ILE A 9 59.35 -37.72 6.92
CA ILE A 9 58.13 -36.90 6.91
C ILE A 9 57.11 -37.64 6.04
N THR A 10 56.14 -38.28 6.68
CA THR A 10 54.94 -38.81 6.03
C THR A 10 53.91 -37.69 6.00
N ALA A 11 53.61 -37.15 4.81
CA ALA A 11 52.54 -36.18 4.62
C ALA A 11 51.19 -36.92 4.69
N GLN A 12 50.45 -36.74 5.79
CA GLN A 12 49.04 -37.12 5.85
C GLN A 12 48.21 -36.01 5.20
N ILE A 13 47.65 -36.30 4.03
CA ILE A 13 46.61 -35.47 3.40
C ILE A 13 45.31 -35.75 4.16
N ALA A 14 44.91 -34.84 5.04
CA ALA A 14 43.58 -34.86 5.64
C ALA A 14 42.57 -34.38 4.58
N LEU A 15 41.79 -35.33 4.04
CA LEU A 15 40.65 -35.04 3.17
C LEU A 15 39.52 -34.44 4.03
N VAL A 16 39.39 -33.11 4.02
CA VAL A 16 38.24 -32.43 4.64
C VAL A 16 37.04 -32.63 3.72
N ILE A 17 36.20 -33.61 4.04
CA ILE A 17 34.88 -33.76 3.42
C ILE A 17 34.01 -32.64 3.98
N ALA A 18 33.85 -31.55 3.23
CA ALA A 18 32.85 -30.54 3.50
C ALA A 18 31.47 -31.18 3.29
N CYS A 19 30.84 -31.61 4.39
CA CYS A 19 29.47 -32.07 4.39
C CYS A 19 28.56 -30.84 4.23
N TRP A 20 28.17 -30.54 3.01
CA TRP A 20 27.15 -29.53 2.73
C TRP A 20 25.82 -30.08 3.28
N MET A 21 25.48 -29.70 4.52
CA MET A 21 24.14 -29.92 5.04
C MET A 21 23.18 -29.06 4.23
N TRP A 22 22.57 -29.68 3.22
CA TRP A 22 21.43 -29.12 2.52
C TRP A 22 20.26 -29.12 3.49
N PHE A 23 20.08 -28.03 4.23
CA PHE A 23 18.80 -27.77 4.87
C PHE A 23 17.81 -27.51 3.74
N PRO A 24 16.79 -28.37 3.53
CA PRO A 24 15.75 -28.02 2.58
C PRO A 24 15.12 -26.72 3.08
N VAL A 25 15.21 -25.67 2.27
CA VAL A 25 14.36 -24.49 2.47
C VAL A 25 12.95 -25.02 2.34
N GLN A 26 12.27 -25.16 3.47
CA GLN A 26 10.90 -25.63 3.50
C GLN A 26 10.08 -24.55 2.81
N ALA A 27 9.70 -24.79 1.56
CA ALA A 27 8.83 -23.89 0.82
C ALA A 27 7.62 -23.62 1.70
N ALA A 28 7.36 -22.35 2.00
CA ALA A 28 6.18 -21.97 2.74
C ALA A 28 4.96 -22.52 1.98
N GLN A 29 4.20 -23.38 2.65
CA GLN A 29 2.99 -23.95 2.07
C GLN A 29 2.00 -22.83 1.80
N ALA A 30 1.41 -22.81 0.60
CA ALA A 30 0.38 -21.85 0.21
C ALA A 30 -0.68 -21.72 1.32
N ALA A 31 -0.85 -20.51 1.83
CA ALA A 31 -1.77 -20.21 2.92
C ALA A 31 -3.11 -19.67 2.37
N VAL A 32 -4.18 -19.91 3.13
CA VAL A 32 -5.44 -19.17 2.95
C VAL A 32 -5.44 -18.00 3.92
N ARG A 33 -5.54 -16.77 3.41
CA ARG A 33 -5.56 -15.54 4.19
C ARG A 33 -6.95 -14.94 4.16
N GLU A 34 -7.59 -14.88 5.33
CA GLU A 34 -8.96 -14.39 5.47
C GLU A 34 -8.98 -12.94 5.96
N TYR A 35 -9.77 -12.10 5.30
CA TYR A 35 -9.96 -10.70 5.61
C TYR A 35 -11.46 -10.41 5.75
N TRP A 36 -11.87 -9.84 6.88
CA TRP A 36 -13.24 -9.34 7.09
C TRP A 36 -13.27 -7.85 6.85
N ILE A 37 -13.99 -7.43 5.82
CA ILE A 37 -14.03 -6.03 5.39
C ILE A 37 -15.48 -5.61 5.21
N ALA A 38 -15.85 -4.46 5.76
CA ALA A 38 -17.16 -3.86 5.50
C ALA A 38 -17.03 -2.52 4.77
N ALA A 39 -17.94 -2.23 3.86
CA ALA A 39 -18.12 -0.86 3.37
C ALA A 39 -19.09 -0.12 4.30
N GLU A 40 -18.70 1.06 4.76
CA GLU A 40 -19.46 1.87 5.70
C GLU A 40 -19.52 3.34 5.27
N LYS A 41 -20.68 3.97 5.49
CA LYS A 41 -20.85 5.41 5.27
C LYS A 41 -20.23 6.18 6.42
N THR A 42 -19.41 7.19 6.12
CA THR A 42 -18.72 8.02 7.11
C THR A 42 -18.67 9.47 6.67
N LEU A 43 -18.35 10.38 7.59
CA LEU A 43 -17.99 11.75 7.24
C LEU A 43 -16.47 11.85 7.18
N TRP A 44 -15.96 12.35 6.05
CA TRP A 44 -14.54 12.53 5.84
C TRP A 44 -14.19 14.01 5.74
N ASN A 45 -13.34 14.48 6.65
CA ASN A 45 -12.85 15.85 6.66
C ASN A 45 -11.46 15.94 6.00
N TYR A 46 -11.31 16.57 4.85
CA TYR A 46 -10.03 16.63 4.13
C TYR A 46 -8.92 17.40 4.88
N ALA A 47 -9.28 18.34 5.76
CA ALA A 47 -8.35 19.11 6.58
C ALA A 47 -8.88 19.29 8.01
N PRO A 48 -8.76 18.27 8.90
CA PRO A 48 -9.33 18.33 10.24
C PRO A 48 -8.84 19.49 11.11
N SER A 49 -7.64 20.03 10.84
CA SER A 49 -7.14 21.21 11.55
C SER A 49 -7.84 22.52 11.15
N GLY A 50 -8.56 22.52 10.02
CA GLY A 50 -9.10 23.74 9.39
C GLY A 50 -8.04 24.70 8.87
N LYS A 51 -6.77 24.25 8.77
CA LYS A 51 -5.62 25.10 8.44
C LYS A 51 -4.72 24.43 7.40
N ASN A 52 -3.97 25.28 6.70
CA ASN A 52 -2.84 24.86 5.89
C ASN A 52 -1.61 24.70 6.79
N LEU A 53 -1.18 23.45 7.01
CA LEU A 53 -0.05 23.13 7.90
C LEU A 53 1.31 23.17 7.17
N ILE A 54 1.31 23.41 5.85
CA ILE A 54 2.52 23.57 5.05
C ILE A 54 2.88 25.06 4.92
N LYS A 55 1.90 25.91 4.56
CA LYS A 55 2.01 27.36 4.45
C LYS A 55 0.83 28.05 5.16
N PRO A 56 0.90 28.26 6.48
CA PRO A 56 -0.22 28.82 7.25
C PRO A 56 -0.77 30.15 6.72
N ASP A 57 0.11 31.04 6.26
CA ASP A 57 -0.26 32.39 5.78
C ASP A 57 -1.08 32.37 4.48
N HIS A 58 -0.99 31.28 3.69
CA HIS A 58 -1.76 31.13 2.46
C HIS A 58 -3.20 30.65 2.71
N GLY A 59 -3.48 30.11 3.90
CA GLY A 59 -4.77 29.48 4.20
C GLY A 59 -5.09 28.30 3.28
N LEU A 60 -6.37 27.93 3.24
CA LEU A 60 -6.89 26.79 2.47
C LEU A 60 -7.49 27.19 1.11
N GLY A 61 -7.51 28.49 0.79
CA GLY A 61 -8.13 29.00 -0.45
C GLY A 61 -9.59 28.56 -0.61
N VAL A 62 -10.01 28.36 -1.88
CA VAL A 62 -11.35 27.89 -2.24
C VAL A 62 -11.62 26.46 -1.74
N TRP A 63 -10.59 25.63 -1.61
CA TRP A 63 -10.68 24.27 -1.10
C TRP A 63 -11.03 24.18 0.39
N GLY A 64 -10.97 25.30 1.12
CA GLY A 64 -11.40 25.44 2.50
C GLY A 64 -12.89 25.68 2.70
N THR A 65 -13.66 25.94 1.63
CA THR A 65 -15.08 26.31 1.68
C THR A 65 -15.93 25.22 2.35
N THR A 66 -15.79 23.99 1.84
CA THR A 66 -16.38 22.78 2.41
C THR A 66 -15.26 21.77 2.62
N LEU A 67 -15.07 21.34 3.87
CA LEU A 67 -14.01 20.41 4.24
C LEU A 67 -14.51 18.99 4.50
N THR A 68 -15.78 18.81 4.80
CA THR A 68 -16.33 17.52 5.24
C THR A 68 -17.41 17.04 4.28
N TYR A 69 -17.24 15.81 3.78
CA TYR A 69 -18.14 15.20 2.83
C TYR A 69 -18.53 13.78 3.27
N PRO A 70 -19.73 13.30 2.92
CA PRO A 70 -20.08 11.90 3.10
C PRO A 70 -19.24 11.01 2.17
N LYS A 71 -18.71 9.92 2.71
CA LYS A 71 -17.89 8.93 2.01
C LYS A 71 -18.37 7.52 2.31
N TYR A 72 -17.98 6.57 1.47
CA TYR A 72 -17.98 5.16 1.79
C TYR A 72 -16.53 4.69 1.94
N ARG A 73 -16.23 4.00 3.03
CA ARG A 73 -14.89 3.48 3.30
C ARG A 73 -14.93 1.98 3.55
N TYR A 74 -13.91 1.29 3.07
CA TYR A 74 -13.63 -0.08 3.51
C TYR A 74 -13.00 -0.06 4.90
N ILE A 75 -13.60 -0.80 5.83
CA ILE A 75 -13.15 -0.93 7.21
C ILE A 75 -12.83 -2.40 7.47
N GLY A 76 -11.60 -2.68 7.92
CA GLY A 76 -11.17 -4.02 8.30
C GLY A 76 -11.65 -4.39 9.70
N TYR A 77 -11.99 -5.66 9.90
CA TYR A 77 -12.48 -6.23 11.15
C TYR A 77 -11.66 -7.46 11.55
N THR A 78 -11.59 -7.73 12.85
CA THR A 78 -10.81 -8.86 13.38
C THR A 78 -11.40 -10.22 13.01
N ASP A 79 -12.70 -10.29 12.76
CA ASP A 79 -13.46 -11.52 12.50
C ASP A 79 -14.85 -11.21 11.90
N GLY A 80 -15.61 -12.28 11.62
CA GLY A 80 -16.93 -12.24 11.01
C GLY A 80 -18.06 -11.66 11.85
N SER A 81 -17.80 -11.20 13.08
CA SER A 81 -18.79 -10.43 13.84
C SER A 81 -18.93 -8.99 13.34
N TYR A 82 -17.92 -8.46 12.64
CA TYR A 82 -17.85 -7.06 12.19
C TYR A 82 -18.08 -6.03 13.32
N THR A 83 -17.63 -6.37 14.53
CA THR A 83 -17.79 -5.52 15.73
C THR A 83 -16.51 -4.77 16.12
N LYS A 84 -15.35 -5.42 16.02
CA LYS A 84 -14.05 -4.86 16.40
C LYS A 84 -13.20 -4.53 15.17
N PRO A 85 -13.02 -3.25 14.82
CA PRO A 85 -12.16 -2.86 13.72
C PRO A 85 -10.70 -3.28 13.96
N THR A 86 -9.98 -3.60 12.89
CA THR A 86 -8.53 -3.78 12.95
C THR A 86 -7.83 -2.43 13.15
N PRO A 87 -6.59 -2.42 13.71
CA PRO A 87 -5.81 -1.20 13.78
C PRO A 87 -5.63 -0.57 12.39
N HIS A 88 -5.99 0.72 12.27
CA HIS A 88 -5.81 1.50 11.04
C HIS A 88 -4.75 2.58 11.30
N PRO A 89 -3.54 2.46 10.74
CA PRO A 89 -2.50 3.46 10.93
C PRO A 89 -2.96 4.84 10.47
N GLN A 90 -2.63 5.89 11.23
CA GLN A 90 -3.08 7.25 10.92
C GLN A 90 -2.68 7.70 9.51
N TRP A 91 -1.49 7.29 9.06
CA TRP A 91 -0.97 7.62 7.74
C TRP A 91 -1.74 6.97 6.59
N MET A 92 -2.49 5.89 6.81
CA MET A 92 -3.32 5.28 5.77
C MET A 92 -4.50 6.18 5.39
N GLY A 93 -4.87 7.15 6.24
CA GLY A 93 -5.90 8.12 5.90
C GLY A 93 -7.21 7.46 5.44
N ILE A 94 -7.68 7.85 4.24
CA ILE A 94 -8.96 7.38 3.68
C ILE A 94 -8.93 5.91 3.24
N LEU A 95 -7.74 5.35 2.94
CA LEU A 95 -7.59 4.00 2.42
C LEU A 95 -8.29 2.97 3.31
N GLY A 96 -8.72 1.88 2.67
CA GLY A 96 -9.17 0.67 3.33
C GLY A 96 -8.02 -0.10 3.99
N PRO A 97 -8.31 -1.23 4.64
CA PRO A 97 -7.28 -2.10 5.20
C PRO A 97 -6.31 -2.59 4.12
N GLN A 98 -5.01 -2.61 4.44
CA GLN A 98 -4.03 -3.20 3.55
C GLN A 98 -4.09 -4.74 3.62
N ILE A 99 -4.55 -5.35 2.54
CA ILE A 99 -4.55 -6.79 2.34
C ILE A 99 -3.11 -7.22 2.03
N ARG A 100 -2.68 -8.39 2.53
CA ARG A 100 -1.33 -8.89 2.34
C ARG A 100 -1.32 -10.35 1.97
N ALA A 101 -0.46 -10.74 1.06
CA ALA A 101 -0.26 -12.14 0.73
C ALA A 101 1.17 -12.40 0.27
N VAL A 102 1.51 -13.68 0.24
CA VAL A 102 2.74 -14.19 -0.35
C VAL A 102 2.35 -14.87 -1.66
N VAL A 103 3.23 -14.82 -2.66
CA VAL A 103 3.03 -15.57 -3.91
C VAL A 103 2.74 -17.05 -3.60
N GLY A 104 1.66 -17.57 -4.19
CA GLY A 104 1.06 -18.88 -3.97
C GLY A 104 -0.15 -18.89 -3.03
N ASP A 105 -0.39 -17.82 -2.25
CA ASP A 105 -1.50 -17.78 -1.30
C ASP A 105 -2.86 -17.57 -1.97
N THR A 106 -3.92 -18.00 -1.29
CA THR A 106 -5.30 -17.65 -1.58
C THR A 106 -5.80 -16.60 -0.60
N ILE A 107 -6.29 -15.48 -1.10
CA ILE A 107 -6.92 -14.41 -0.32
C ILE A 107 -8.44 -14.62 -0.36
N LYS A 108 -9.06 -14.73 0.81
CA LYS A 108 -10.51 -14.68 0.96
C LYS A 108 -10.93 -13.37 1.60
N VAL A 109 -11.75 -12.60 0.90
CA VAL A 109 -12.31 -11.36 1.43
C VAL A 109 -13.79 -11.55 1.72
N HIS A 110 -14.12 -11.63 3.00
CA HIS A 110 -15.50 -11.63 3.49
C HIS A 110 -15.99 -10.19 3.53
N PHE A 111 -16.62 -9.76 2.44
CA PHE A 111 -17.15 -8.42 2.29
C PHE A 111 -18.57 -8.32 2.85
N LEU A 112 -18.83 -7.30 3.68
CA LEU A 112 -20.17 -6.93 4.15
C LEU A 112 -20.50 -5.50 3.70
N ASN A 113 -21.58 -5.35 2.94
CA ASN A 113 -22.04 -4.02 2.56
C ASN A 113 -22.99 -3.44 3.62
N LYS A 114 -22.50 -2.52 4.46
CA LYS A 114 -23.32 -1.79 5.45
C LYS A 114 -23.81 -0.43 4.95
N THR A 115 -23.70 -0.18 3.64
CA THR A 115 -24.07 1.09 3.03
C THR A 115 -25.51 1.07 2.50
N ASP A 116 -25.93 2.18 1.91
CA ASP A 116 -27.26 2.42 1.34
C ASP A 116 -27.33 2.18 -0.18
N ARG A 117 -26.27 1.64 -0.81
CA ARG A 117 -26.23 1.30 -2.24
C ARG A 117 -25.50 -0.02 -2.50
N PRO A 118 -25.73 -0.71 -3.63
CA PRO A 118 -24.91 -1.85 -4.01
C PRO A 118 -23.45 -1.41 -4.21
N LEU A 119 -22.51 -2.19 -3.69
CA LEU A 119 -21.07 -1.97 -3.78
C LEU A 119 -20.36 -3.30 -4.01
N SER A 120 -19.13 -3.26 -4.50
CA SER A 120 -18.31 -4.45 -4.72
C SER A 120 -16.90 -4.29 -4.16
N MET A 121 -16.05 -5.30 -4.39
CA MET A 121 -14.60 -5.21 -4.24
C MET A 121 -13.97 -5.90 -5.46
N HIS A 122 -13.24 -5.13 -6.26
CA HIS A 122 -12.50 -5.60 -7.42
C HIS A 122 -11.00 -5.43 -7.15
N PRO A 123 -10.21 -6.52 -7.20
CA PRO A 123 -8.76 -6.44 -7.05
C PRO A 123 -8.09 -6.17 -8.40
N HIS A 124 -6.99 -5.43 -8.37
CA HIS A 124 -6.06 -5.37 -9.49
C HIS A 124 -4.99 -6.46 -9.32
N GLY A 125 -4.52 -7.02 -10.43
CA GLY A 125 -3.36 -7.93 -10.47
C GLY A 125 -3.56 -9.33 -9.89
N MET A 126 -4.75 -9.69 -9.39
CA MET A 126 -5.02 -11.01 -8.81
C MET A 126 -5.65 -11.97 -9.82
N PHE A 127 -5.47 -13.29 -9.62
CA PHE A 127 -6.20 -14.31 -10.34
C PHE A 127 -7.52 -14.67 -9.64
N TYR A 128 -8.62 -14.77 -10.37
CA TYR A 128 -9.95 -15.05 -9.81
C TYR A 128 -10.90 -15.65 -10.85
N ASP A 129 -12.01 -16.23 -10.38
CA ASP A 129 -13.14 -16.59 -11.24
C ASP A 129 -14.12 -15.42 -11.41
N LYS A 130 -15.06 -15.55 -12.36
CA LYS A 130 -16.02 -14.48 -12.65
C LYS A 130 -16.92 -14.11 -11.45
N ASN A 131 -17.18 -15.03 -10.53
CA ASN A 131 -17.96 -14.71 -9.34
C ASN A 131 -17.19 -13.81 -8.36
N SER A 132 -15.85 -13.90 -8.35
CA SER A 132 -14.96 -13.15 -7.47
C SER A 132 -14.33 -11.91 -8.12
N GLU A 133 -14.78 -11.52 -9.33
CA GLU A 133 -14.25 -10.35 -10.03
C GLU A 133 -14.67 -9.03 -9.39
N GLY A 134 -15.94 -8.89 -8.98
CA GLY A 134 -16.43 -7.65 -8.39
C GLY A 134 -16.64 -6.49 -9.38
N ALA A 135 -16.73 -6.76 -10.69
CA ALA A 135 -16.91 -5.76 -11.74
C ALA A 135 -17.86 -6.25 -12.85
N ASP A 136 -18.08 -5.42 -13.87
CA ASP A 136 -18.74 -5.78 -15.15
C ASP A 136 -20.18 -6.34 -15.01
N GLY A 137 -20.84 -6.06 -13.89
CA GLY A 137 -22.25 -6.40 -13.63
C GLY A 137 -22.59 -7.90 -13.66
N SER A 138 -21.60 -8.79 -13.79
CA SER A 138 -21.79 -10.22 -14.02
C SER A 138 -21.00 -11.07 -13.02
N GLY A 139 -21.60 -12.17 -12.58
CA GLY A 139 -21.09 -12.97 -11.46
C GLY A 139 -21.67 -12.52 -10.11
N ALA A 140 -21.63 -13.41 -9.13
CA ALA A 140 -22.31 -13.21 -7.85
C ALA A 140 -21.74 -12.04 -7.01
N GLY A 141 -20.45 -11.73 -7.17
CA GLY A 141 -19.77 -10.63 -6.46
C GLY A 141 -19.83 -9.28 -7.18
N ALA A 142 -20.38 -9.18 -8.40
CA ALA A 142 -20.32 -7.95 -9.20
C ALA A 142 -21.03 -6.74 -8.57
N GLY A 143 -21.99 -6.97 -7.67
CA GLY A 143 -22.66 -5.92 -6.91
C GLY A 143 -23.37 -6.50 -5.70
N VAL A 144 -22.79 -6.29 -4.52
CA VAL A 144 -23.32 -6.81 -3.26
C VAL A 144 -24.36 -5.82 -2.72
N PRO A 145 -25.64 -6.20 -2.58
CA PRO A 145 -26.68 -5.26 -2.13
C PRO A 145 -26.49 -4.77 -0.69
N PRO A 146 -27.13 -3.65 -0.31
CA PRO A 146 -27.20 -3.19 1.09
C PRO A 146 -27.58 -4.29 2.08
N GLY A 147 -26.83 -4.40 3.17
CA GLY A 147 -27.03 -5.38 4.23
C GLY A 147 -26.66 -6.82 3.87
N LYS A 148 -26.10 -7.07 2.68
CA LYS A 148 -25.67 -8.40 2.23
C LYS A 148 -24.14 -8.54 2.29
N SER A 149 -23.71 -9.79 2.29
CA SER A 149 -22.29 -10.15 2.26
C SER A 149 -21.98 -11.06 1.08
N PHE A 150 -20.72 -11.03 0.66
CA PHE A 150 -20.16 -11.91 -0.35
C PHE A 150 -18.72 -12.25 0.04
N THR A 151 -18.27 -13.47 -0.28
CA THR A 151 -16.87 -13.86 -0.08
C THR A 151 -16.15 -13.95 -1.41
N TYR A 152 -15.26 -13.00 -1.67
CA TYR A 152 -14.38 -13.03 -2.83
C TYR A 152 -13.23 -14.02 -2.57
N THR A 153 -12.86 -14.79 -3.59
CA THR A 153 -11.67 -15.64 -3.56
C THR A 153 -10.71 -15.20 -4.66
N TRP A 154 -9.56 -14.69 -4.25
CA TRP A 154 -8.49 -14.22 -5.12
C TRP A 154 -7.24 -15.06 -4.87
N VAL A 155 -6.47 -15.33 -5.92
CA VAL A 155 -5.21 -16.10 -5.84
C VAL A 155 -4.07 -15.16 -6.19
N ALA A 156 -3.09 -15.07 -5.28
CA ALA A 156 -1.85 -14.34 -5.50
C ALA A 156 -0.85 -15.29 -6.17
N ASP A 157 -1.07 -15.63 -7.43
CA ASP A 157 -0.17 -16.51 -8.19
C ASP A 157 1.16 -15.80 -8.55
N GLU A 158 2.03 -16.46 -9.32
CA GLU A 158 3.31 -15.89 -9.72
C GLU A 158 3.14 -14.59 -10.52
N ALA A 159 2.07 -14.45 -11.32
CA ALA A 159 1.79 -13.26 -12.12
C ALA A 159 1.29 -12.09 -11.27
N ALA A 160 0.69 -12.36 -10.11
CA ALA A 160 0.34 -11.37 -9.11
C ALA A 160 1.55 -10.88 -8.27
N GLY A 161 2.66 -11.60 -8.34
CA GLY A 161 3.87 -11.34 -7.55
C GLY A 161 4.83 -10.32 -8.16
N PRO A 162 5.88 -9.94 -7.42
CA PRO A 162 6.91 -9.06 -7.93
C PRO A 162 7.66 -9.66 -9.13
N GLY A 163 7.84 -8.87 -10.19
CA GLY A 163 8.67 -9.22 -11.33
C GLY A 163 10.17 -9.27 -11.02
N PRO A 164 11.03 -9.58 -12.01
CA PRO A 164 12.47 -9.75 -11.80
C PRO A 164 13.20 -8.49 -11.34
N THR A 165 12.70 -7.31 -11.73
CA THR A 165 13.29 -6.00 -11.39
C THR A 165 12.55 -5.29 -10.27
N ASP A 166 11.45 -5.87 -9.78
CA ASP A 166 10.66 -5.31 -8.70
C ASP A 166 11.31 -5.60 -7.33
N PRO A 167 11.01 -4.76 -6.32
CA PRO A 167 11.35 -5.09 -4.93
C PRO A 167 10.71 -6.41 -4.46
N SER A 168 11.08 -6.90 -3.28
CA SER A 168 10.56 -8.19 -2.78
C SER A 168 9.06 -8.20 -2.46
N SER A 169 8.41 -7.03 -2.44
CA SER A 169 6.96 -6.86 -2.34
C SER A 169 6.51 -5.73 -3.26
N ILE A 170 5.36 -5.91 -3.90
CA ILE A 170 4.70 -4.91 -4.75
C ILE A 170 3.27 -4.64 -4.26
N VAL A 171 2.69 -3.55 -4.72
CA VAL A 171 1.35 -3.11 -4.34
C VAL A 171 0.39 -3.13 -5.52
N TRP A 172 -0.82 -3.58 -5.25
CA TRP A 172 -1.99 -3.47 -6.12
C TRP A 172 -3.08 -2.66 -5.43
N LEU A 173 -4.05 -2.17 -6.20
CA LEU A 173 -5.26 -1.52 -5.71
C LEU A 173 -6.40 -2.54 -5.60
N TYR A 174 -7.35 -2.23 -4.74
CA TYR A 174 -8.70 -2.74 -4.87
C TYR A 174 -9.70 -1.61 -4.64
N HIS A 175 -10.82 -1.65 -5.37
CA HIS A 175 -11.89 -0.67 -5.23
C HIS A 175 -13.23 -1.24 -5.73
N SER A 176 -14.32 -0.48 -5.54
CA SER A 176 -15.64 -0.88 -6.07
C SER A 176 -15.73 -0.58 -7.57
N HIS A 177 -16.50 -1.40 -8.28
CA HIS A 177 -16.69 -1.35 -9.74
C HIS A 177 -18.18 -1.50 -10.12
N VAL A 178 -19.10 -1.16 -9.21
CA VAL A 178 -20.54 -1.18 -9.51
C VAL A 178 -20.92 0.06 -10.31
N ARG A 179 -20.33 1.22 -9.96
CA ARG A 179 -20.50 2.50 -10.64
C ARG A 179 -19.14 3.19 -10.81
N GLU A 180 -18.41 2.75 -11.83
CA GLU A 180 -17.13 3.27 -12.37
C GLU A 180 -16.44 4.39 -11.55
N GLU A 181 -16.20 5.57 -12.14
CA GLU A 181 -15.41 6.66 -11.53
C GLU A 181 -16.07 7.30 -10.30
N GLU A 182 -17.39 7.16 -10.15
CA GLU A 182 -18.13 7.71 -9.00
C GLU A 182 -17.63 7.07 -7.69
N GLU A 183 -17.38 5.76 -7.69
CA GLU A 183 -17.12 5.03 -6.44
C GLU A 183 -15.72 5.23 -5.87
N ALA A 184 -14.72 5.48 -6.72
CA ALA A 184 -13.40 5.90 -6.28
C ALA A 184 -13.49 7.27 -5.59
N ASN A 185 -14.19 8.23 -6.20
CA ASN A 185 -14.47 9.54 -5.60
C ASN A 185 -15.25 9.44 -4.29
N LEU A 186 -16.09 8.43 -4.12
CA LEU A 186 -16.78 8.18 -2.86
C LEU A 186 -15.89 7.63 -1.73
N GLY A 187 -14.62 7.29 -1.99
CA GLY A 187 -13.63 6.89 -0.98
C GLY A 187 -13.35 5.39 -0.87
N LEU A 188 -13.90 4.57 -1.76
CA LEU A 188 -13.77 3.11 -1.75
C LEU A 188 -12.46 2.67 -2.41
N VAL A 189 -11.33 2.90 -1.76
CA VAL A 189 -10.01 2.53 -2.27
C VAL A 189 -9.22 1.84 -1.17
N GLY A 190 -8.52 0.75 -1.49
CA GLY A 190 -7.53 0.14 -0.62
C GLY A 190 -6.43 -0.54 -1.43
N THR A 191 -5.51 -1.22 -0.72
CA THR A 191 -4.34 -1.83 -1.35
C THR A 191 -4.15 -3.29 -0.98
N ILE A 192 -3.62 -4.07 -1.91
CA ILE A 192 -3.11 -5.43 -1.69
C ILE A 192 -1.60 -5.39 -1.85
N VAL A 193 -0.83 -5.89 -0.88
CA VAL A 193 0.63 -6.03 -0.99
C VAL A 193 0.97 -7.50 -1.15
N ILE A 194 1.66 -7.84 -2.23
CA ILE A 194 2.11 -9.20 -2.52
C ILE A 194 3.62 -9.28 -2.34
N THR A 195 4.05 -10.17 -1.46
CA THR A 195 5.46 -10.48 -1.21
C THR A 195 5.89 -11.71 -1.98
N ARG A 196 7.11 -11.70 -2.52
CA ARG A 196 7.74 -12.86 -3.17
C ARG A 196 7.78 -14.05 -2.21
N GLN A 197 7.60 -15.27 -2.74
CA GLN A 197 7.42 -16.50 -1.95
C GLN A 197 8.51 -16.72 -0.89
N ASP A 198 9.76 -16.46 -1.24
CA ASP A 198 10.95 -16.68 -0.41
C ASP A 198 11.34 -15.48 0.46
N MET A 199 10.56 -14.39 0.41
CA MET A 199 10.86 -13.12 1.08
C MET A 199 9.88 -12.73 2.19
N ALA A 200 8.87 -13.55 2.45
CA ALA A 200 7.98 -13.38 3.60
C ALA A 200 8.78 -13.40 4.92
N ARG A 201 8.35 -12.58 5.88
CA ARG A 201 8.97 -12.47 7.21
C ARG A 201 8.80 -13.74 8.01
N SER A 202 7.63 -14.37 7.92
CA SER A 202 7.38 -15.71 8.45
C SER A 202 6.19 -16.35 7.73
N ALA A 203 5.87 -17.61 8.05
CA ALA A 203 4.67 -18.25 7.51
C ALA A 203 3.37 -17.51 7.89
N SER A 204 3.34 -16.86 9.06
CA SER A 204 2.17 -16.13 9.55
C SER A 204 2.21 -14.63 9.24
N ASP A 205 3.38 -14.04 8.98
CA ASP A 205 3.55 -12.64 8.60
C ASP A 205 4.00 -12.51 7.14
N PRO A 206 3.08 -12.17 6.21
CA PRO A 206 3.37 -12.04 4.79
C PRO A 206 4.23 -10.82 4.45
N ALA A 207 4.52 -9.91 5.39
CA ALA A 207 5.36 -8.76 5.10
C ALA A 207 6.76 -9.18 4.61
N PRO A 208 7.42 -8.40 3.75
CA PRO A 208 8.80 -8.66 3.36
C PRO A 208 9.78 -8.60 4.54
N ARG A 209 10.80 -9.46 4.51
CA ARG A 209 11.86 -9.55 5.54
C ARG A 209 13.05 -8.62 5.32
N ASP A 210 13.21 -8.10 4.11
CA ASP A 210 14.32 -7.24 3.68
C ASP A 210 14.07 -5.75 3.93
N VAL A 211 12.92 -5.38 4.46
CA VAL A 211 12.60 -4.00 4.88
C VAL A 211 12.10 -3.97 6.30
N ASP A 212 12.40 -2.86 6.99
CA ASP A 212 12.06 -2.66 8.39
C ASP A 212 10.66 -2.03 8.52
N GLN A 213 10.19 -1.35 7.47
CA GLN A 213 8.91 -0.67 7.43
C GLN A 213 8.38 -0.56 6.00
N GLU A 214 7.06 -0.67 5.84
CA GLU A 214 6.34 -0.33 4.62
C GLU A 214 5.39 0.84 4.89
N LEU A 215 5.28 1.74 3.92
CA LEU A 215 4.36 2.88 3.93
C LEU A 215 3.62 2.93 2.59
N THR A 216 2.36 3.34 2.60
CA THR A 216 1.55 3.44 1.38
C THR A 216 1.01 4.85 1.22
N THR A 217 1.05 5.35 -0.01
CA THR A 217 0.61 6.69 -0.37
C THR A 217 -0.24 6.65 -1.65
N LEU A 218 -1.50 7.04 -1.51
CA LEU A 218 -2.46 7.27 -2.57
C LEU A 218 -2.41 8.75 -2.95
N PHE A 219 -2.11 9.00 -4.21
CA PHE A 219 -2.27 10.30 -4.85
C PHE A 219 -3.56 10.27 -5.67
N MET A 220 -4.52 11.08 -5.26
CA MET A 220 -5.84 11.11 -5.90
C MET A 220 -6.49 12.48 -5.68
N ILE A 221 -7.09 12.99 -6.76
CA ILE A 221 -7.99 14.12 -6.75
C ILE A 221 -9.42 13.61 -6.55
N PHE A 222 -10.04 14.00 -5.45
CA PHE A 222 -11.44 13.66 -5.19
C PHE A 222 -12.34 14.80 -5.69
N ASN A 223 -13.27 14.49 -6.58
CA ASN A 223 -14.27 15.42 -7.09
C ASN A 223 -15.55 15.33 -6.27
N GLU A 224 -15.76 16.28 -5.35
CA GLU A 224 -16.92 16.31 -4.46
C GLU A 224 -18.11 17.10 -4.99
N GLU A 225 -17.86 18.08 -5.87
CA GLU A 225 -18.84 19.11 -6.24
C GLU A 225 -19.00 19.21 -7.77
N GLY A 226 -18.88 18.08 -8.48
CA GLY A 226 -19.19 18.02 -9.92
C GLY A 226 -18.23 18.81 -10.81
N GLY A 227 -16.97 18.93 -10.41
CA GLY A 227 -15.90 19.64 -11.12
C GLY A 227 -15.70 21.09 -10.67
N GLU A 228 -16.50 21.60 -9.72
CA GLU A 228 -16.23 22.89 -9.10
C GLU A 228 -14.91 22.86 -8.33
N GLU A 229 -14.06 23.87 -8.52
CA GLU A 229 -12.70 23.91 -7.97
C GLU A 229 -12.68 23.78 -6.44
N SER A 230 -13.68 24.35 -5.74
CA SER A 230 -13.84 24.19 -4.29
C SER A 230 -14.02 22.73 -3.86
N GLY A 231 -14.57 21.89 -4.73
CA GLY A 231 -14.82 20.47 -4.53
C GLY A 231 -13.69 19.56 -5.01
N MET A 232 -12.71 20.06 -5.76
CA MET A 232 -11.56 19.30 -6.26
C MET A 232 -10.49 19.15 -5.17
N LYS A 233 -10.54 18.05 -4.41
CA LYS A 233 -9.61 17.82 -3.29
C LYS A 233 -8.39 17.06 -3.77
N HIS A 234 -7.28 17.77 -3.93
CA HIS A 234 -6.00 17.22 -4.36
C HIS A 234 -5.26 16.60 -3.17
N THR A 235 -5.36 15.29 -2.98
CA THR A 235 -4.99 14.66 -1.71
C THR A 235 -3.79 13.74 -1.75
N ILE A 236 -3.18 13.57 -0.57
CA ILE A 236 -2.38 12.40 -0.22
C ILE A 236 -3.16 11.63 0.85
N ASN A 237 -3.51 10.36 0.57
CA ASN A 237 -4.37 9.50 1.41
C ASN A 237 -5.65 10.20 1.92
N GLY A 238 -6.26 11.04 1.07
CA GLY A 238 -7.50 11.74 1.39
C GLY A 238 -7.34 12.99 2.26
N ARG A 239 -6.12 13.50 2.49
CA ARG A 239 -5.93 14.78 3.19
C ARG A 239 -5.21 15.80 2.33
N ILE A 240 -5.47 17.06 2.63
CA ILE A 240 -4.90 18.23 1.95
C ILE A 240 -4.05 19.08 2.92
N PHE A 241 -3.15 19.88 2.37
CA PHE A 241 -2.40 20.92 3.05
C PHE A 241 -1.72 20.49 4.36
N GLY A 242 -1.05 19.34 4.37
CA GLY A 242 -0.32 18.85 5.55
C GLY A 242 -1.17 18.19 6.62
N ASN A 243 -2.46 17.98 6.39
CA ASN A 243 -3.37 17.39 7.38
C ASN A 243 -3.26 15.86 7.49
N LEU A 244 -2.52 15.18 6.62
CA LEU A 244 -2.14 13.79 6.83
C LEU A 244 -1.00 13.71 7.84
N GLN A 245 -1.08 12.77 8.78
CA GLN A 245 -0.12 12.62 9.87
C GLN A 245 0.25 11.14 10.01
N GLY A 246 1.35 10.86 10.71
CA GLY A 246 1.77 9.49 11.04
C GLY A 246 2.77 8.86 10.06
N TYR A 247 3.17 9.56 8.99
CA TYR A 247 4.34 9.14 8.23
C TYR A 247 5.59 9.42 9.07
N GLU A 248 6.11 8.39 9.71
CA GLU A 248 7.27 8.47 10.58
C GLU A 248 8.15 7.23 10.40
N THR A 249 9.46 7.43 10.44
CA THR A 249 10.45 6.37 10.47
C THR A 249 11.68 6.81 11.27
N THR A 250 12.72 5.98 11.29
CA THR A 250 14.00 6.25 11.98
C THR A 250 15.13 6.26 10.95
N LEU A 251 16.14 7.09 11.18
CA LEU A 251 17.34 7.14 10.35
C LEU A 251 17.95 5.74 10.16
N GLY A 252 18.37 5.43 8.93
CA GLY A 252 18.99 4.15 8.60
C GLY A 252 18.06 2.94 8.44
N LYS A 253 16.76 3.06 8.74
CA LYS A 253 15.78 1.99 8.43
C LYS A 253 15.61 1.81 6.93
N ARG A 254 15.42 0.57 6.49
CA ARG A 254 14.99 0.23 5.14
C ARG A 254 13.47 0.39 5.07
N VAL A 255 13.02 1.37 4.32
CA VAL A 255 11.60 1.73 4.17
C VAL A 255 11.19 1.48 2.74
N ARG A 256 10.14 0.68 2.53
CA ARG A 256 9.50 0.55 1.23
C ARG A 256 8.27 1.44 1.14
N TRP A 257 8.20 2.24 0.10
CA TRP A 257 7.05 3.07 -0.22
C TRP A 257 6.25 2.41 -1.34
N HIS A 258 4.99 2.13 -1.06
CA HIS A 258 3.98 1.72 -2.03
C HIS A 258 3.24 2.97 -2.50
N VAL A 259 3.52 3.41 -3.71
CA VAL A 259 2.92 4.59 -4.32
C VAL A 259 1.82 4.12 -5.26
N VAL A 260 0.61 4.62 -5.04
CA VAL A 260 -0.54 4.31 -5.88
C VAL A 260 -1.23 5.60 -6.30
N ALA A 261 -1.82 5.62 -7.48
CA ALA A 261 -2.67 6.70 -7.94
C ALA A 261 -3.94 6.15 -8.57
N LEU A 262 -5.02 6.90 -8.44
CA LEU A 262 -6.33 6.56 -8.99
C LEU A 262 -7.06 7.87 -9.29
N GLY A 263 -8.01 7.83 -10.23
CA GLY A 263 -8.76 8.99 -10.68
C GLY A 263 -8.85 9.01 -12.20
N ASN A 264 -8.79 10.18 -12.82
CA ASN A 264 -8.99 10.38 -14.26
C ASN A 264 -7.79 11.08 -14.91
N GLU A 265 -7.92 11.59 -16.14
CA GLU A 265 -6.83 12.22 -16.90
C GLU A 265 -6.11 13.39 -16.19
N THR A 266 -6.72 13.99 -15.16
CA THR A 266 -6.09 15.03 -14.34
C THR A 266 -5.18 14.48 -13.24
N ASP A 267 -5.25 13.18 -12.93
CA ASP A 267 -4.42 12.51 -11.92
C ASP A 267 -3.04 12.09 -12.45
N ASN A 268 -2.27 13.05 -12.98
CA ASN A 268 -0.90 12.87 -13.46
C ASN A 268 0.15 13.27 -12.40
N HIS A 269 0.36 12.43 -11.40
CA HIS A 269 1.13 12.84 -10.22
C HIS A 269 2.64 12.61 -10.34
N THR A 270 3.41 13.49 -9.71
CA THR A 270 4.87 13.40 -9.59
C THR A 270 5.27 13.46 -8.12
N VAL A 271 5.41 12.30 -7.50
CA VAL A 271 5.62 12.15 -6.05
C VAL A 271 7.07 12.48 -5.68
N HIS A 272 7.28 13.49 -4.85
CA HIS A 272 8.60 14.00 -4.49
C HIS A 272 8.86 13.95 -2.98
N TRP A 273 9.96 13.31 -2.57
CA TRP A 273 10.43 13.27 -1.17
C TRP A 273 11.58 14.25 -0.94
N HIS A 274 11.36 15.27 -0.11
CA HIS A 274 12.42 16.22 0.19
C HIS A 274 13.58 15.57 0.95
N ALA A 275 14.81 15.95 0.60
CA ALA A 275 16.08 15.53 1.20
C ALA A 275 16.40 14.03 1.17
N GLN A 276 15.53 13.20 0.60
CA GLN A 276 15.71 11.75 0.49
C GLN A 276 15.65 11.31 -0.96
N THR A 277 16.22 10.14 -1.23
CA THR A 277 16.14 9.50 -2.56
C THR A 277 15.60 8.09 -2.38
N VAL A 278 14.83 7.64 -3.34
CA VAL A 278 14.37 6.26 -3.48
C VAL A 278 15.15 5.51 -4.56
N LEU A 279 15.05 4.19 -4.54
CA LEU A 279 15.47 3.30 -5.61
C LEU A 279 14.20 2.76 -6.29
N ASP A 280 14.07 3.06 -7.57
CA ASP A 280 12.93 2.75 -8.43
C ASP A 280 13.45 1.92 -9.61
N HIS A 281 13.19 0.61 -9.62
CA HIS A 281 13.72 -0.33 -10.63
C HIS A 281 15.24 -0.20 -10.90
N GLY A 282 16.04 0.02 -9.84
CA GLY A 282 17.49 0.21 -9.93
C GLY A 282 17.95 1.63 -10.27
N ARG A 283 17.02 2.52 -10.65
CA ARG A 283 17.27 3.96 -10.84
C ARG A 283 17.15 4.68 -9.51
N ARG A 284 18.13 5.54 -9.19
CA ARG A 284 18.05 6.44 -8.04
C ARG A 284 17.35 7.73 -8.46
N THR A 285 16.30 8.10 -7.73
CA THR A 285 15.51 9.32 -7.97
C THR A 285 14.96 9.83 -6.64
N ASP A 286 14.50 11.07 -6.58
CA ASP A 286 13.69 11.63 -5.50
C ASP A 286 12.26 11.96 -5.95
N VAL A 287 11.98 11.77 -7.24
CA VAL A 287 10.66 11.94 -7.87
C VAL A 287 10.23 10.65 -8.57
N VAL A 288 8.97 10.27 -8.39
CA VAL A 288 8.34 9.11 -9.07
C VAL A 288 7.03 9.54 -9.71
N GLU A 289 6.89 9.27 -11.00
CA GLU A 289 5.68 9.56 -11.77
C GLU A 289 4.64 8.45 -11.64
N VAL A 290 3.39 8.80 -11.37
CA VAL A 290 2.26 7.86 -11.35
C VAL A 290 1.05 8.46 -12.05
N LEU A 291 0.49 7.70 -12.99
CA LEU A 291 -0.72 8.03 -13.74
C LEU A 291 -1.96 7.38 -13.08
N PRO A 292 -3.18 7.67 -13.56
CA PRO A 292 -4.38 7.06 -13.01
C PRO A 292 -4.30 5.53 -13.04
N ALA A 293 -4.70 4.89 -11.94
CA ALA A 293 -4.63 3.45 -11.73
C ALA A 293 -3.19 2.86 -11.82
N SER A 294 -2.15 3.68 -11.70
CA SER A 294 -0.77 3.20 -11.64
C SER A 294 -0.35 2.86 -10.21
N MET A 295 0.50 1.86 -10.07
CA MET A 295 1.13 1.47 -8.81
C MET A 295 2.63 1.26 -9.02
N THR A 296 3.43 1.64 -8.03
CA THR A 296 4.84 1.29 -7.98
C THR A 296 5.29 1.13 -6.53
N SER A 297 6.36 0.37 -6.34
CA SER A 297 6.99 0.17 -5.03
C SER A 297 8.46 0.53 -5.12
N VAL A 298 8.90 1.42 -4.22
CA VAL A 298 10.25 1.98 -4.25
C VAL A 298 10.89 1.88 -2.88
N ASP A 299 12.20 1.60 -2.86
CA ASP A 299 12.95 1.41 -1.62
C ASP A 299 13.71 2.66 -1.20
N MET A 300 13.72 2.95 0.08
CA MET A 300 14.37 4.10 0.68
C MET A 300 15.18 3.69 1.90
N VAL A 301 16.36 4.28 2.07
CA VAL A 301 17.05 4.34 3.36
C VAL A 301 17.21 5.81 3.73
N PRO A 302 16.46 6.34 4.70
CA PRO A 302 16.54 7.75 5.08
C PRO A 302 17.96 8.11 5.54
N ARG A 303 18.50 9.20 4.98
CA ARG A 303 19.87 9.68 5.19
C ARG A 303 19.96 10.94 6.04
N SER A 304 18.82 11.59 6.33
CA SER A 304 18.79 12.77 7.20
C SER A 304 17.55 12.76 8.08
N ALA A 305 17.75 12.87 9.38
CA ALA A 305 16.68 13.12 10.34
C ALA A 305 16.05 14.50 10.06
N GLY A 306 14.76 14.64 10.31
CA GLY A 306 14.03 15.88 10.06
C GLY A 306 12.54 15.68 9.83
N ASN A 307 11.85 16.79 9.58
CA ASN A 307 10.44 16.81 9.20
C ASN A 307 10.33 17.33 7.77
N TRP A 308 10.26 16.40 6.82
CA TRP A 308 10.44 16.66 5.39
C TRP A 308 9.10 16.77 4.67
N LEU A 309 9.07 17.53 3.58
CA LEU A 309 7.89 17.61 2.72
C LEU A 309 7.82 16.36 1.82
N LEU A 310 6.60 15.83 1.67
CA LEU A 310 6.21 14.86 0.67
C LEU A 310 5.07 15.49 -0.13
N HIS A 311 5.23 15.66 -1.43
CA HIS A 311 4.21 16.37 -2.22
C HIS A 311 4.19 15.89 -3.68
N CYS A 312 3.12 16.27 -4.40
CA CYS A 312 3.09 16.21 -5.85
C CYS A 312 3.82 17.43 -6.44
N HIS A 313 4.62 17.24 -7.48
CA HIS A 313 5.37 18.30 -8.15
C HIS A 313 4.60 18.91 -9.34
N VAL A 314 3.39 18.44 -9.64
CA VAL A 314 2.46 19.19 -10.51
C VAL A 314 2.06 20.46 -9.77
N ASP A 315 2.32 21.61 -10.40
CA ASP A 315 2.20 22.92 -9.76
C ASP A 315 0.79 23.17 -9.21
N ASP A 316 -0.23 22.89 -10.03
CA ASP A 316 -1.63 23.02 -9.65
C ASP A 316 -1.99 22.12 -8.45
N HIS A 317 -1.64 20.84 -8.51
CA HIS A 317 -1.95 19.89 -7.43
C HIS A 317 -1.26 20.29 -6.12
N MET A 318 -0.02 20.75 -6.20
CA MET A 318 0.73 21.26 -5.04
C MET A 318 0.05 22.49 -4.44
N MET A 319 -0.35 23.46 -5.26
CA MET A 319 -1.06 24.67 -4.83
C MET A 319 -2.42 24.34 -4.19
N ALA A 320 -3.12 23.35 -4.73
CA ALA A 320 -4.40 22.86 -4.23
C ALA A 320 -4.30 21.94 -3.00
N GLY A 321 -3.08 21.73 -2.49
CA GLY A 321 -2.85 21.11 -1.19
C GLY A 321 -2.40 19.66 -1.21
N MET A 322 -1.97 19.12 -2.36
CA MET A 322 -1.41 17.77 -2.46
C MET A 322 0.01 17.68 -1.89
N SER A 323 0.09 17.88 -0.58
CA SER A 323 1.31 17.94 0.19
C SER A 323 1.07 17.48 1.62
N THR A 324 2.06 16.79 2.15
CA THR A 324 2.12 16.40 3.55
C THR A 324 3.55 16.45 4.08
N ARG A 325 3.71 16.18 5.37
CA ARG A 325 5.02 15.97 5.97
C ARG A 325 5.21 14.52 6.38
N TRP A 326 6.47 14.10 6.35
CA TRP A 326 6.91 12.85 6.93
C TRP A 326 8.15 13.07 7.78
N ARG A 327 8.27 12.30 8.85
CA ARG A 327 9.28 12.50 9.87
C ARG A 327 10.30 11.38 9.87
N VAL A 328 11.57 11.75 9.86
CA VAL A 328 12.70 10.84 10.10
C VAL A 328 13.26 11.18 11.46
N LEU A 329 13.09 10.28 12.42
CA LEU A 329 13.65 10.39 13.76
C LEU A 329 15.16 10.07 13.76
N PRO A 330 15.95 10.69 14.65
CA PRO A 330 17.38 10.38 14.80
C PRO A 330 17.68 8.90 15.07
#